data_AF-A0A316TG36-F1
#
_entry.id   AF-A0A316TG36-F1
#
_cell.length_a   1.000
_cell.length_b   1.000
_cell.length_c   1.000
_cell.angle_alpha   90.00
_cell.angle_beta   90.00
_cell.angle_gamma   90.00
#
_symmetry.space_group_name_H-M   'P 1'
#
loop_
_entity.id
_entity.type
_entity.pdbx_description
1 polymer ?
#
loop_
_entity_poly.entity_id
_entity_poly.type
_entity_poly.pdbx_seq_one_letter_code
_entity_poly.pdbx_strand_id
1 'polypeptide(L)'
;MTDMSLSDVQHLFTAIDHVGIAVPDLDEAIAFYSGTYGMTVAHEETNEEQGVREAMVRVGDTDSCIQLLAPLSPDSTIGKFLDRSGPGLQQLAYRVADIDAVSATLRERGLRLLYDEPKRGTSNSRVNFIHPKDAGGVLVELVEPAVDAHH
;
A
#
# COMPACT_ATOMS: atom_id res chain seq x y z
N MET A 1 -13.11 8.00 -37.24
CA MET A 1 -12.02 7.46 -36.41
C MET A 1 -11.34 8.67 -35.82
N THR A 2 -11.72 9.04 -34.60
CA THR A 2 -11.17 10.23 -33.94
C THR A 2 -9.91 9.79 -33.23
N ASP A 3 -8.79 10.35 -33.68
CA ASP A 3 -7.47 10.24 -33.09
C ASP A 3 -7.53 10.73 -31.64
N MET A 4 -7.32 9.84 -30.68
CA MET A 4 -7.20 10.20 -29.27
C MET A 4 -5.75 10.59 -29.01
N SER A 5 -5.50 11.89 -28.95
CA SER A 5 -4.22 12.46 -28.50
C SER A 5 -3.87 11.95 -27.10
N LEU A 6 -2.62 11.52 -26.92
CA LEU A 6 -2.04 11.09 -25.62
C LEU A 6 -2.00 12.22 -24.55
N SER A 7 -2.56 13.39 -24.83
CA SER A 7 -2.70 14.53 -23.91
C SER A 7 -3.91 14.45 -22.97
N ASP A 8 -4.85 13.52 -23.17
CA ASP A 8 -6.16 13.54 -22.49
C ASP A 8 -6.32 12.47 -21.40
N VAL A 9 -5.25 11.72 -21.09
CA VAL A 9 -5.24 10.79 -19.94
C VAL A 9 -4.62 11.50 -18.75
N GLN A 10 -5.45 12.13 -17.92
CA GLN A 10 -5.01 12.53 -16.59
C GLN A 10 -4.79 11.25 -15.78
N HIS A 11 -3.54 10.82 -15.65
CA HIS A 11 -3.15 9.70 -14.81
C HIS A 11 -3.56 10.02 -13.36
N LEU A 12 -4.37 9.15 -12.75
CA LEU A 12 -4.83 9.33 -11.36
C LEU A 12 -3.73 9.04 -10.34
N PHE A 13 -2.73 8.27 -10.73
CA PHE A 13 -1.66 7.77 -9.88
C PHE A 13 -0.33 8.37 -10.32
N THR A 14 0.50 8.76 -9.37
CA THR A 14 1.80 9.41 -9.62
C THR A 14 2.98 8.43 -9.55
N ALA A 15 2.85 7.36 -8.77
CA ALA A 15 3.86 6.32 -8.61
C ALA A 15 3.25 5.04 -8.02
N ILE A 16 4.03 3.95 -8.03
CA ILE A 16 3.87 2.89 -7.03
C ILE A 16 4.40 3.46 -5.72
N ASP A 17 3.56 3.52 -4.70
CA ASP A 17 3.99 3.98 -3.38
C ASP A 17 4.75 2.87 -2.68
N HIS A 18 4.10 1.72 -2.51
CA HIS A 18 4.72 0.53 -1.97
C HIS A 18 4.03 -0.75 -2.43
N VAL A 19 4.68 -1.88 -2.17
CA VAL A 19 4.10 -3.21 -2.31
C VAL A 19 4.09 -3.87 -0.94
N GLY A 20 2.90 -4.21 -0.45
CA GLY A 20 2.72 -4.85 0.84
C GLY A 20 2.93 -6.36 0.77
N ILE A 21 3.80 -6.89 1.63
CA ILE A 21 4.16 -8.30 1.71
C ILE A 21 3.89 -8.81 3.12
N ALA A 22 2.93 -9.71 3.23
CA ALA A 22 2.64 -10.39 4.48
C ALA A 22 3.75 -11.40 4.80
N VAL A 23 4.35 -11.27 5.99
CA VAL A 23 5.43 -12.13 6.49
C VAL A 23 5.06 -12.66 7.88
N PRO A 24 5.49 -13.89 8.23
CA PRO A 24 5.15 -14.49 9.52
C PRO A 24 5.93 -13.85 10.67
N ASP A 25 7.16 -13.40 10.41
CA ASP A 25 8.06 -12.75 11.36
C ASP A 25 8.70 -11.53 10.68
N LEU A 26 8.56 -10.36 11.30
CA LEU A 26 9.07 -9.11 10.73
C LEU A 26 10.60 -9.03 10.79
N ASP A 27 11.20 -9.47 11.90
CA ASP A 27 12.62 -9.28 12.14
C ASP A 27 13.43 -10.24 11.24
N GLU A 28 12.94 -11.46 11.03
CA GLU A 28 13.51 -12.40 10.05
C GLU A 28 13.42 -11.85 8.63
N ALA A 29 12.27 -11.27 8.26
CA ALA A 29 12.09 -10.68 6.95
C ALA A 29 13.01 -9.47 6.74
N ILE A 30 13.10 -8.54 7.70
CA ILE A 30 14.02 -7.41 7.64
C ILE A 30 15.47 -7.89 7.48
N ALA A 31 15.89 -8.90 8.25
CA ALA A 31 17.23 -9.47 8.15
C ALA A 31 17.49 -10.05 6.76
N PHE A 32 16.51 -10.74 6.17
CA PHE A 32 16.62 -11.27 4.82
C PHE A 32 16.72 -10.16 3.76
N TYR A 33 15.81 -9.19 3.75
CA TYR A 33 15.82 -8.08 2.78
C TYR A 33 17.09 -7.23 2.90
N SER A 34 17.55 -6.96 4.12
CA SER A 34 18.76 -6.16 4.34
C SER A 34 20.03 -6.94 4.04
N GLY A 35 20.16 -8.16 4.56
CA GLY A 35 21.39 -8.96 4.45
C GLY A 35 21.56 -9.64 3.08
N THR A 36 20.46 -10.04 2.44
CA THR A 36 20.51 -10.78 1.16
C THR A 36 20.33 -9.85 -0.03
N TYR A 37 19.39 -8.90 0.04
CA TYR A 37 19.12 -7.98 -1.07
C TYR A 37 19.85 -6.64 -0.94
N GLY A 38 20.46 -6.34 0.21
CA GLY A 38 21.17 -5.09 0.45
C GLY A 38 20.24 -3.87 0.57
N MET A 39 18.95 -4.09 0.84
CA MET A 39 17.98 -3.01 1.00
C MET A 39 18.07 -2.38 2.39
N THR A 40 17.54 -1.18 2.54
CA THR A 40 17.58 -0.44 3.81
C THR A 40 16.18 -0.20 4.35
N VAL A 41 16.01 -0.38 5.66
CA VAL A 41 14.77 -0.04 6.35
C VAL A 41 14.70 1.48 6.50
N ALA A 42 13.66 2.08 5.94
CA ALA A 42 13.39 3.51 6.03
C ALA A 42 12.60 3.88 7.29
N HIS A 43 11.66 3.02 7.68
CA HIS A 43 10.73 3.27 8.77
C HIS A 43 10.20 1.95 9.30
N GLU A 44 9.92 1.91 10.61
CA GLU A 44 9.23 0.82 11.28
C GLU A 44 8.15 1.40 12.19
N GLU A 45 6.98 0.77 12.22
CA GLU A 45 5.94 1.13 13.16
C GLU A 45 5.12 -0.09 13.61
N THR A 46 4.49 0.07 14.77
CA THR A 46 3.52 -0.89 15.30
C THR A 46 2.17 -0.20 15.35
N ASN A 47 1.19 -0.72 14.62
CA ASN A 47 -0.18 -0.29 14.68
C ASN A 47 -1.02 -1.32 15.45
N GLU A 48 -1.16 -1.08 16.76
CA GLU A 48 -1.92 -1.93 17.68
C GLU A 48 -3.41 -2.04 17.29
N GLU A 49 -4.00 -0.95 16.79
CA GLU A 49 -5.42 -0.92 16.37
C GLU A 49 -5.66 -1.84 15.16
N GLN A 50 -4.73 -1.85 14.21
CA GLN A 50 -4.79 -2.73 13.03
C GLN A 50 -4.20 -4.12 13.27
N GLY A 51 -3.54 -4.34 14.41
CA GLY A 51 -2.94 -5.61 14.78
C GLY A 51 -1.73 -5.98 13.92
N VAL A 52 -0.89 -5.01 13.55
CA VAL A 52 0.23 -5.21 12.62
C VAL A 52 1.50 -4.50 13.09
N ARG A 53 2.65 -5.16 12.91
CA ARG A 53 3.98 -4.52 12.86
C ARG A 53 4.41 -4.42 11.41
N GLU A 54 5.02 -3.31 11.05
CA GLU A 54 5.42 -3.06 9.67
C GLU A 54 6.77 -2.40 9.55
N ALA A 55 7.42 -2.64 8.41
CA ALA A 55 8.67 -2.01 8.02
C ALA A 55 8.64 -1.60 6.55
N MET A 56 8.95 -0.33 6.28
CA MET A 56 9.15 0.19 4.93
C MET A 56 10.61 -0.02 4.54
N VAL A 57 10.85 -0.79 3.49
CA VAL A 57 12.19 -1.11 2.97
C VAL A 57 12.38 -0.46 1.61
N ARG A 58 13.39 0.40 1.46
CA ARG A 58 13.59 1.21 0.23
C ARG A 58 14.03 0.37 -0.96
N VAL A 59 13.48 0.66 -2.13
CA VAL A 59 13.89 0.07 -3.41
C VAL A 59 14.86 1.00 -4.13
N GLY A 60 16.16 0.69 -4.02
CA GLY A 60 17.23 1.50 -4.61
C GLY A 60 17.15 2.97 -4.18
N ASP A 61 17.35 3.88 -5.14
CA ASP A 61 17.29 5.33 -4.92
C ASP A 61 15.91 5.93 -5.23
N THR A 62 14.84 5.13 -5.17
CA THR A 62 13.46 5.57 -5.45
C THR A 62 12.70 5.88 -4.17
N ASP A 63 11.57 6.58 -4.31
CA ASP A 63 10.60 6.79 -3.23
C ASP A 63 9.64 5.60 -3.06
N SER A 64 9.81 4.51 -3.82
CA SER A 64 8.99 3.31 -3.70
C SER A 64 9.56 2.36 -2.65
N CYS A 65 8.67 1.73 -1.88
CA CYS A 65 9.06 0.79 -0.83
C CYS A 65 8.48 -0.62 -1.01
N ILE A 66 9.12 -1.59 -0.36
CA ILE A 66 8.45 -2.82 0.05
C ILE A 66 7.98 -2.61 1.48
N GLN A 67 6.69 -2.78 1.73
CA GLN A 67 6.14 -2.75 3.09
C GLN A 67 6.02 -4.19 3.60
N LEU A 68 6.89 -4.57 4.53
CA LEU A 68 6.79 -5.86 5.21
C LEU A 68 5.73 -5.75 6.31
N LEU A 69 4.79 -6.69 6.35
CA LEU A 69 3.65 -6.69 7.25
C LEU A 69 3.62 -7.98 8.06
N ALA A 70 3.83 -7.90 9.37
CA ALA A 70 3.73 -9.04 10.28
C ALA A 70 2.56 -8.87 11.25
N PRO A 71 1.77 -9.92 11.50
CA PRO A 71 0.62 -9.82 12.39
C PRO A 71 1.06 -9.71 13.86
N LEU A 72 0.38 -8.88 14.64
CA LEU A 72 0.47 -8.91 16.12
C LEU A 72 -0.34 -10.06 16.73
N SER A 73 -1.33 -10.56 16.01
CA SER A 73 -2.13 -11.72 16.41
C SER A 73 -2.69 -12.50 15.21
N PRO A 74 -3.00 -13.80 15.37
CA PRO A 74 -3.60 -14.60 14.30
C PRO A 74 -4.94 -14.05 13.77
N ASP A 75 -5.68 -13.32 14.61
CA ASP A 75 -7.00 -12.77 14.27
C ASP A 75 -6.95 -11.44 13.50
N SER A 76 -5.77 -10.83 13.38
CA SER A 76 -5.54 -9.62 12.57
C SER A 76 -5.78 -9.87 11.07
N THR A 77 -5.93 -8.81 10.29
CA THR A 77 -6.10 -8.90 8.82
C THR A 77 -4.94 -9.67 8.18
N ILE A 78 -3.70 -9.39 8.61
CA ILE A 78 -2.50 -10.06 8.11
C ILE A 78 -2.43 -11.50 8.61
N GLY A 79 -2.79 -11.76 9.88
CA GLY A 79 -2.83 -13.12 10.43
C GLY A 79 -3.78 -14.03 9.63
N LYS A 80 -4.99 -13.53 9.33
CA LYS A 80 -5.97 -14.23 8.48
C LYS A 80 -5.51 -14.38 7.04
N PHE A 81 -4.74 -13.43 6.50
CA PHE A 81 -4.16 -13.56 5.16
C PHE A 81 -3.15 -14.72 5.13
N LEU A 82 -2.24 -14.75 6.11
CA LEU A 82 -1.20 -15.77 6.22
C LEU A 82 -1.78 -17.17 6.42
N ASP A 83 -2.80 -17.32 7.28
CA ASP A 83 -3.48 -18.61 7.49
C ASP A 83 -4.08 -19.16 6.18
N ARG A 84 -4.74 -18.27 5.41
CA ARG A 84 -5.38 -18.66 4.14
C ARG A 84 -4.40 -18.90 3.00
N SER A 85 -3.33 -18.11 2.92
CA SER A 85 -2.56 -17.91 1.67
C SER A 85 -1.05 -18.14 1.83
N GLY A 86 -0.57 -18.32 3.06
CA GLY A 86 0.85 -18.26 3.38
C GLY A 86 1.45 -16.84 3.23
N PRO A 87 2.76 -16.70 3.44
CA PRO A 87 3.48 -15.45 3.19
C PRO A 87 3.40 -15.05 1.71
N GLY A 88 3.30 -13.75 1.42
CA GLY A 88 3.26 -13.28 0.03
C GLY A 88 2.73 -11.86 -0.16
N LEU A 89 2.62 -11.47 -1.43
CA LEU A 89 2.07 -10.17 -1.85
C LEU A 89 0.63 -10.03 -1.36
N GLN A 90 0.38 -9.03 -0.54
CA GLN A 90 -0.91 -8.80 0.09
C GLN A 90 -1.64 -7.59 -0.52
N GLN A 91 -0.92 -6.53 -0.88
CA GLN A 91 -1.48 -5.33 -1.50
C GLN A 91 -0.49 -4.62 -2.43
N LEU A 92 -1.04 -3.84 -3.37
CA LEU A 92 -0.29 -2.91 -4.22
C LEU A 92 -0.82 -1.49 -3.95
N ALA A 93 0.08 -0.59 -3.56
CA ALA A 93 -0.28 0.78 -3.26
C ALA A 93 0.17 1.74 -4.37
N TYR A 94 -0.77 2.58 -4.82
CA TYR A 94 -0.49 3.68 -5.75
C TYR A 94 -0.50 5.01 -5.02
N ARG A 95 0.52 5.83 -5.27
CA ARG A 95 0.59 7.20 -4.77
C ARG A 95 -0.36 8.09 -5.55
N VAL A 96 -1.07 8.95 -4.83
CA VAL A 96 -2.00 9.96 -5.38
C VAL A 96 -1.65 11.35 -4.83
N ALA A 97 -1.91 12.38 -5.62
CA ALA A 97 -1.68 13.77 -5.21
C ALA A 97 -2.83 14.33 -4.35
N ASP A 98 -4.06 13.84 -4.54
CA ASP A 98 -5.27 14.24 -3.81
C ASP A 98 -6.18 13.01 -3.75
N ILE A 99 -6.28 12.39 -2.57
CA ILE A 99 -7.05 11.15 -2.44
C ILE A 99 -8.56 11.39 -2.55
N ASP A 100 -9.06 12.57 -2.22
CA ASP A 100 -10.49 12.86 -2.26
C ASP A 100 -10.95 13.00 -3.71
N ALA A 101 -10.21 13.76 -4.52
CA ALA A 101 -10.46 13.91 -5.95
C ALA A 101 -10.33 12.58 -6.71
N VAL A 102 -9.29 11.79 -6.40
CA VAL A 102 -9.11 10.45 -7.00
C VAL A 102 -10.23 9.52 -6.56
N SER A 103 -10.62 9.52 -5.28
CA SER A 103 -11.69 8.68 -4.76
C SER A 103 -13.04 8.99 -5.43
N ALA A 104 -13.37 10.28 -5.59
CA ALA A 104 -14.56 10.70 -6.30
C ALA A 104 -14.55 10.21 -7.76
N THR A 105 -13.44 10.43 -8.46
CA THR A 105 -13.27 10.01 -9.86
C THR A 105 -13.39 8.49 -10.03
N LEU A 106 -12.80 7.69 -9.13
CA LEU A 106 -12.88 6.22 -9.19
C LEU A 106 -14.31 5.73 -8.93
N ARG A 107 -15.05 6.35 -8.01
CA ARG A 107 -16.47 6.04 -7.76
C ARG A 107 -17.35 6.40 -8.95
N GLU A 108 -17.13 7.55 -9.58
CA GLU A 108 -17.83 7.95 -10.82
C GLU A 108 -17.58 6.96 -11.97
N ARG A 109 -16.37 6.37 -12.01
CA ARG A 109 -16.00 5.31 -12.96
C ARG A 109 -16.52 3.92 -12.56
N GLY A 110 -17.31 3.81 -11.50
CA GLY A 110 -18.01 2.59 -11.09
C GLY A 110 -17.22 1.67 -10.16
N LEU A 111 -16.08 2.10 -9.61
CA LEU A 111 -15.34 1.31 -8.63
C LEU A 111 -15.86 1.58 -7.21
N ARG A 112 -16.01 0.51 -6.42
CA ARG A 112 -16.24 0.63 -4.97
C ARG A 112 -14.92 0.88 -4.27
N LEU A 113 -14.95 1.77 -3.29
CA LEU A 113 -13.87 1.93 -2.31
C LEU A 113 -14.28 1.30 -0.98
N LEU A 114 -13.32 0.80 -0.21
CA LEU A 114 -13.60 0.12 1.06
C LEU A 114 -14.02 1.09 2.17
N TYR A 115 -13.53 2.33 2.14
CA TYR A 115 -13.91 3.36 3.09
C TYR A 115 -14.69 4.48 2.41
N ASP A 116 -15.70 5.01 3.12
CA ASP A 116 -16.44 6.19 2.68
C ASP A 116 -15.53 7.43 2.65
N GLU A 117 -14.73 7.60 3.71
CA GLU A 117 -13.69 8.63 3.84
C GLU A 117 -12.29 8.00 4.02
N PRO A 118 -11.22 8.63 3.50
CA PRO A 118 -9.85 8.16 3.71
C PRO A 118 -9.47 8.03 5.19
N LYS A 119 -8.69 7.01 5.52
CA LYS A 119 -8.16 6.75 6.88
C LYS A 119 -6.70 7.14 6.99
N ARG A 120 -6.14 7.08 8.21
CA ARG A 120 -4.70 7.24 8.44
C ARG A 120 -3.96 5.92 8.23
N GLY A 121 -2.89 6.00 7.45
CA GLY A 121 -1.93 4.90 7.25
C GLY A 121 -0.56 5.24 7.82
N THR A 122 0.46 4.51 7.36
CA THR A 122 1.87 4.67 7.74
C THR A 122 2.33 6.10 7.62
N SER A 123 3.14 6.55 8.58
CA SER A 123 3.69 7.92 8.61
C SER A 123 2.60 9.02 8.47
N ASN A 124 1.39 8.75 8.99
CA ASN A 124 0.24 9.65 8.97
C ASN A 124 -0.30 10.02 7.57
N SER A 125 0.03 9.22 6.55
CA SER A 125 -0.56 9.30 5.21
C SER A 125 -2.09 9.16 5.25
N ARG A 126 -2.77 9.58 4.19
CA ARG A 126 -4.20 9.31 3.99
C ARG A 126 -4.35 8.15 3.02
N VAL A 127 -5.16 7.16 3.39
CA VAL A 127 -5.30 5.92 2.63
C VAL A 127 -6.76 5.52 2.38
N ASN A 128 -7.00 4.88 1.24
CA ASN A 128 -8.25 4.18 0.92
C ASN A 128 -7.94 3.02 -0.01
N PHE A 129 -8.89 2.11 -0.20
CA PHE A 129 -8.68 0.89 -0.96
C PHE A 129 -9.77 0.72 -2.01
N ILE A 130 -9.39 0.30 -3.21
CA ILE A 130 -10.34 -0.18 -4.21
C ILE A 130 -10.79 -1.58 -3.76
N HIS A 131 -12.10 -1.82 -3.82
CA HIS A 131 -12.65 -3.12 -3.45
C HIS A 131 -12.07 -4.21 -4.39
N PRO A 132 -11.44 -5.29 -3.88
CA PRO A 132 -10.70 -6.24 -4.73
C PRO A 132 -11.53 -6.88 -5.85
N LYS A 133 -12.84 -7.11 -5.62
CA LYS A 133 -13.76 -7.62 -6.66
C LYS A 133 -13.88 -6.70 -7.88
N ASP A 134 -13.63 -5.39 -7.73
CA ASP A 134 -13.68 -4.43 -8.84
C ASP A 134 -12.29 -4.24 -9.47
N ALA A 135 -11.22 -4.61 -8.76
CA ALA A 135 -9.83 -4.57 -9.21
C ALA A 135 -9.27 -5.95 -9.63
N GLY A 136 -10.14 -6.86 -10.07
CA GLY A 136 -9.71 -8.17 -10.59
C GLY A 136 -9.05 -9.10 -9.56
N GLY A 137 -9.37 -8.93 -8.27
CA GLY A 137 -8.83 -9.72 -7.16
C GLY A 137 -7.63 -9.08 -6.45
N VAL A 138 -7.08 -8.00 -6.97
CA VAL A 138 -5.96 -7.27 -6.34
C VAL A 138 -6.51 -6.32 -5.27
N LEU A 139 -5.92 -6.33 -4.07
CA LEU A 139 -6.14 -5.27 -3.09
C LEU A 139 -5.28 -4.06 -3.48
N VAL A 140 -5.91 -3.06 -4.09
CA VAL A 140 -5.25 -1.83 -4.51
C VAL A 140 -5.48 -0.76 -3.45
N GLU A 141 -4.39 -0.25 -2.88
CA GLU A 141 -4.39 0.89 -1.97
C GLU A 141 -4.11 2.19 -2.74
N LEU A 142 -4.71 3.28 -2.28
CA LEU A 142 -4.47 4.65 -2.69
C LEU A 142 -3.82 5.37 -1.52
N VAL A 143 -2.65 5.98 -1.76
CA VAL A 143 -1.86 6.64 -0.70
C VAL A 143 -1.59 8.09 -1.07
N GLU A 144 -2.09 9.01 -0.26
CA GLU A 144 -1.68 10.42 -0.26
C GLU A 144 -0.71 10.65 0.91
N PRO A 145 0.59 10.87 0.65
CA PRO A 145 1.56 11.15 1.70
C PRO A 145 1.19 12.40 2.50
N ALA A 146 1.56 12.44 3.78
CA ALA A 146 1.41 13.66 4.58
C ALA A 146 2.30 14.79 4.03
N VAL A 147 1.86 16.05 4.15
CA VAL A 147 2.53 17.24 3.59
C VAL A 147 3.98 17.41 4.07
N ASP A 148 4.33 16.85 5.23
CA ASP A 148 5.68 16.91 5.84
C ASP A 148 6.44 15.58 5.80
N ALA A 149 5.95 14.57 5.06
CA ALA A 149 6.64 13.29 4.88
C ALA A 149 7.82 13.45 3.89
N HIS A 150 8.83 14.21 4.29
CA HIS A 150 10.14 14.10 3.68
C HIS A 150 10.76 12.78 4.15
N HIS A 151 10.80 11.80 3.25
CA HIS A 151 11.65 10.62 3.36
C HIS A 151 13.14 10.99 3.23
#